data_AF-A0A963X5Z3-F1
#
_entry.id   AF-A0A963X5Z3-F1
#
_cell.length_a   1.000
_cell.length_b   1.000
_cell.length_c   1.000
_cell.angle_alpha   90.00
_cell.angle_beta   90.00
_cell.angle_gamma   90.00
#
_symmetry.space_group_name_H-M   'P 1'
#
loop_
_entity.id
_entity.type
_entity.pdbx_description
1 polymer ?
#
loop_
_entity_poly.entity_id
_entity_poly.type
_entity_poly.pdbx_seq_one_letter_code
_entity_poly.pdbx_strand_id
1 'polypeptide(L)'
;MRRNDQILDRKGFQPGEVIFREGERASVAYVVQTGKVAIVKNLGSKDGSEKILGAVAQGGIFGEMALVDDAVRMASAKAMEATTVIVVSRATFARKLDKADPFLRALLSILSNRIRSLTRNPAPPPEPEAVAEEELVGEAPPELPEFEDDDGRGS
;
A
#
# COMPACT_ATOMS: atom_id res chain seq x y z
N MET A 1 15.40 38.55 -18.11
CA MET A 1 14.81 38.26 -16.79
C MET A 1 13.59 37.39 -17.03
N ARG A 2 13.45 36.16 -16.52
CA ARG A 2 13.30 35.79 -15.10
C ARG A 2 13.96 34.41 -14.83
N ARG A 3 15.05 34.41 -14.06
CA ARG A 3 15.75 33.22 -13.57
C ARG A 3 15.08 32.82 -12.25
N ASN A 4 13.95 32.10 -12.29
CA ASN A 4 13.24 31.67 -11.06
C ASN A 4 12.54 30.31 -11.14
N ASP A 5 12.79 29.50 -12.17
CA ASP A 5 12.40 28.10 -12.17
C ASP A 5 13.58 27.30 -11.55
N GLN A 6 13.30 26.35 -10.64
CA GLN A 6 14.17 25.21 -10.26
C GLN A 6 14.91 25.19 -8.89
N ILE A 7 14.40 25.78 -7.81
CA ILE A 7 14.83 25.24 -6.50
C ILE A 7 13.95 24.02 -6.20
N LEU A 8 14.41 22.85 -6.65
CA LEU A 8 13.94 21.60 -6.07
C LEU A 8 14.69 21.42 -4.76
N ASP A 9 13.95 21.19 -3.68
CA ASP A 9 14.54 20.98 -2.35
C ASP A 9 15.46 19.77 -2.39
N ARG A 10 16.66 19.90 -1.81
CA ARG A 10 17.69 18.86 -1.80
C ARG A 10 18.00 18.48 -0.38
N LYS A 11 18.06 17.18 -0.12
CA LYS A 11 18.37 16.63 1.21
C LYS A 11 19.55 15.67 1.10
N GLY A 12 20.52 15.84 1.99
CA GLY A 12 21.66 14.95 2.14
C GLY A 12 21.44 13.99 3.31
N PHE A 13 21.91 12.76 3.16
CA PHE A 13 21.81 11.69 4.15
C PHE A 13 23.14 10.96 4.27
N GLN A 14 23.51 10.61 5.50
CA GLN A 14 24.70 9.80 5.78
C GLN A 14 24.40 8.31 5.61
N PRO A 15 25.42 7.44 5.40
CA PRO A 15 25.23 6.00 5.36
C PRO A 15 24.47 5.49 6.61
N GLY A 16 23.45 4.67 6.39
CA GLY A 16 22.57 4.13 7.44
C GLY A 16 21.41 5.03 7.86
N GLU A 17 21.40 6.30 7.44
CA GLU A 17 20.36 7.26 7.84
C GLU A 17 19.00 6.94 7.21
N VAL A 18 17.95 7.06 8.03
CA VAL A 18 16.57 6.79 7.59
C VAL A 18 15.98 8.03 6.93
N ILE A 19 15.61 7.89 5.66
CA ILE A 19 15.02 8.96 4.85
C ILE A 19 13.54 9.14 5.21
N PHE A 20 12.82 8.03 5.36
CA PHE A 20 11.45 7.97 5.89
C PHE A 20 11.15 6.54 6.37
N ARG A 21 10.11 6.39 7.21
CA ARG A 21 9.68 5.09 7.73
C ARG A 21 8.39 4.61 7.09
N GLU A 22 8.27 3.29 7.04
CA GLU A 22 7.01 2.59 6.81
C GLU A 22 5.96 3.11 7.80
N GLY A 23 4.72 3.30 7.33
CA GLY A 23 3.63 3.84 8.16
C GLY A 23 3.55 5.37 8.20
N GLU A 24 4.61 6.10 7.81
CA GLU A 24 4.55 7.57 7.77
C GLU A 24 3.62 8.04 6.64
N ARG A 25 2.82 9.09 6.91
CA ARG A 25 2.07 9.78 5.85
C ARG A 25 3.02 10.60 5.00
N ALA A 26 2.82 10.58 3.68
CA ALA A 26 3.66 11.35 2.78
C ALA A 26 2.89 11.84 1.54
N SER A 27 3.37 12.97 1.00
CA SER A 27 2.87 13.59 -0.23
C SER A 27 4.01 13.96 -1.21
N VAL A 28 5.19 13.36 -0.99
CA VAL A 28 6.42 13.61 -1.75
C VAL A 28 7.11 12.31 -2.14
N ALA A 29 7.72 12.31 -3.32
CA ALA A 29 8.68 11.32 -3.77
C ALA A 29 10.10 11.90 -3.78
N TYR A 30 11.08 11.04 -4.02
CA TYR A 30 12.48 11.41 -4.06
C TYR A 30 13.14 10.87 -5.32
N VAL A 31 14.05 11.67 -5.89
CA VAL A 31 14.96 11.24 -6.95
C VAL A 31 16.37 11.19 -6.39
N VAL A 32 17.07 10.08 -6.58
CA VAL A 32 18.47 9.94 -6.13
C VAL A 32 19.35 10.76 -7.06
N GLN A 33 19.92 11.87 -6.56
CA GLN A 33 20.85 12.69 -7.32
C GLN A 33 22.26 12.09 -7.30
N THR A 34 22.69 11.58 -6.14
CA THR A 34 23.93 10.83 -5.93
C THR A 34 23.69 9.82 -4.80
N GLY A 35 24.46 8.73 -4.80
CA GLY A 35 24.39 7.70 -3.75
C GLY A 35 23.44 6.54 -4.08
N LYS A 36 23.02 5.83 -3.04
CA LYS A 36 22.18 4.63 -3.13
C LYS A 36 21.30 4.47 -1.90
N VAL A 37 20.04 4.09 -2.12
CA VAL A 37 19.00 3.95 -1.09
C VAL A 37 18.48 2.51 -1.06
N ALA A 38 18.39 1.92 0.13
CA ALA A 38 17.70 0.65 0.35
C ALA A 38 16.23 0.89 0.70
N ILE A 39 15.34 0.09 0.12
CA ILE A 39 13.93 0.00 0.52
C ILE A 39 13.78 -1.20 1.44
N VAL A 40 13.34 -0.96 2.67
CA VAL A 40 13.31 -1.98 3.73
C VAL A 40 11.92 -2.11 4.34
N LYS A 41 11.48 -3.34 4.54
CA LYS A 41 10.21 -3.66 5.22
C LYS A 41 10.50 -4.16 6.63
N ASN A 42 9.78 -3.63 7.61
CA ASN A 42 9.84 -4.18 8.97
C ASN A 42 9.01 -5.46 9.02
N LEU A 43 9.61 -6.56 9.52
CA LEU A 43 8.92 -7.85 9.62
C LEU A 43 8.16 -8.04 10.95
N GLY A 44 8.11 -7.02 11.81
CA GLY A 44 7.35 -7.05 13.07
C GLY A 44 7.91 -8.01 14.13
N SER A 45 9.10 -8.60 13.90
CA SER A 45 9.77 -9.44 14.89
C SER A 45 10.19 -8.60 16.10
N LYS A 46 10.11 -9.15 17.32
CA LYS A 46 10.59 -8.49 18.56
C LYS A 46 12.05 -8.03 18.45
N ASP A 47 12.79 -8.61 17.54
CA ASP A 47 14.22 -8.43 17.31
C ASP A 47 14.53 -7.25 16.37
N GLY A 48 13.49 -6.59 15.83
CA GLY A 48 13.66 -5.47 14.90
C GLY A 48 14.19 -5.86 13.53
N SER A 49 13.95 -7.11 13.09
CA SER A 49 14.46 -7.61 11.82
C SER A 49 13.87 -6.84 10.62
N GLU A 50 14.75 -6.43 9.71
CA GLU A 50 14.39 -5.72 8.49
C GLU A 50 14.73 -6.56 7.27
N LYS A 51 13.82 -6.59 6.30
CA LYS A 51 14.05 -7.22 5.00
C LYS A 51 14.30 -6.14 3.94
N ILE A 52 15.43 -6.21 3.26
CA ILE A 52 15.69 -5.39 2.06
C ILE A 52 14.79 -5.90 0.93
N LEU A 53 13.89 -5.05 0.45
CA LEU A 53 13.03 -5.33 -0.69
C LEU A 53 13.72 -4.99 -2.02
N GLY A 54 14.66 -4.04 -1.99
CA GLY A 54 15.41 -3.61 -3.16
C GLY A 54 16.28 -2.40 -2.86
N ALA A 55 16.97 -1.90 -3.87
CA ALA A 55 17.77 -0.69 -3.78
C ALA A 55 17.59 0.21 -5.01
N VAL A 56 17.65 1.51 -4.80
CA VAL A 56 17.50 2.56 -5.80
C VAL A 56 18.79 3.36 -5.87
N ALA A 57 19.43 3.34 -7.04
CA ALA A 57 20.67 4.08 -7.30
C ALA A 57 20.38 5.43 -7.96
N GLN A 58 21.44 6.20 -8.22
CA GLN A 58 21.40 7.47 -8.94
C GLN A 58 20.48 7.45 -10.18
N GLY A 59 19.66 8.49 -10.32
CA GLY A 59 18.66 8.64 -11.37
C GLY A 59 17.34 7.90 -11.10
N GLY A 60 17.33 6.97 -10.15
CA GLY A 60 16.13 6.26 -9.72
C GLY A 60 15.20 7.11 -8.86
N ILE A 61 13.91 6.78 -8.91
CA ILE A 61 12.86 7.40 -8.10
C ILE A 61 12.41 6.39 -7.04
N PHE A 62 12.15 6.87 -5.83
CA PHE A 62 11.55 6.06 -4.77
C PHE A 62 10.54 6.85 -3.96
N GLY A 63 9.59 6.13 -3.35
CA GLY A 63 8.49 6.74 -2.61
C GLY A 63 7.48 7.44 -3.53
N GLU A 64 7.47 7.08 -4.82
CA GLU A 64 6.58 7.55 -5.87
C GLU A 64 5.12 7.18 -5.63
N MET A 65 4.87 6.08 -4.92
CA MET A 65 3.51 5.67 -4.55
C MET A 65 2.78 6.76 -3.75
N ALA A 66 3.51 7.55 -2.94
CA ALA A 66 2.95 8.68 -2.18
C ALA A 66 2.50 9.86 -3.07
N LEU A 67 2.77 9.84 -4.37
CA LEU A 67 2.26 10.83 -5.33
C LEU A 67 0.99 10.37 -6.04
N VAL A 68 0.73 9.06 -6.07
CA VAL A 68 -0.36 8.44 -6.83
C VAL A 68 -1.61 8.33 -5.96
N ASP A 69 -1.47 7.78 -4.77
CA ASP A 69 -2.51 7.75 -3.74
C ASP A 69 -2.07 8.59 -2.55
N ASP A 70 -3.01 9.16 -1.78
CA ASP A 70 -2.75 9.99 -0.59
C ASP A 70 -2.22 9.12 0.56
N ALA A 71 -1.07 8.49 0.31
CA ALA A 71 -0.76 7.16 0.79
C ALA A 71 0.33 7.16 1.87
N VAL A 72 0.12 6.23 2.78
CA VAL A 72 1.09 5.81 3.78
C VAL A 72 2.30 5.16 3.11
N ARG A 73 3.50 5.39 3.64
CA ARG A 73 4.72 4.71 3.17
C ARG A 73 4.58 3.19 3.37
N MET A 74 4.63 2.43 2.28
CA MET A 74 4.50 0.96 2.27
C MET A 74 5.74 0.21 2.79
N ALA A 75 6.87 0.90 2.86
CA ALA A 75 8.18 0.44 3.32
C ALA A 75 8.99 1.66 3.78
N SER A 76 10.07 1.42 4.53
CA SER A 76 11.03 2.45 4.91
C SER A 76 12.11 2.62 3.82
N ALA A 77 12.76 3.77 3.80
CA ALA A 77 13.92 4.03 2.93
C ALA A 77 15.13 4.45 3.77
N LYS A 78 16.29 3.85 3.51
CA LYS A 78 17.55 4.14 4.21
C LYS A 78 18.68 4.38 3.22
N ALA A 79 19.53 5.36 3.49
CA ALA A 79 20.74 5.59 2.72
C ALA A 79 21.73 4.44 2.96
N MET A 80 22.25 3.83 1.89
CA MET A 80 23.29 2.79 1.98
C MET A 80 24.69 3.40 2.00
N GLU A 81 24.82 4.59 1.44
CA GLU A 81 26.05 5.39 1.34
C GLU A 81 25.67 6.88 1.42
N ALA A 82 26.66 7.78 1.40
CA ALA A 82 26.40 9.22 1.38
C ALA A 82 25.50 9.58 0.17
N THR A 83 24.28 10.01 0.45
CA THR A 83 23.21 10.11 -0.54
C THR A 83 22.64 11.51 -0.57
N THR A 84 22.49 12.08 -1.77
CA THR A 84 21.75 13.32 -1.98
C THR A 84 20.51 13.02 -2.80
N VAL A 85 19.36 13.49 -2.35
CA VAL A 85 18.09 13.32 -3.04
C VAL A 85 17.46 14.66 -3.37
N ILE A 86 16.68 14.67 -4.45
CA ILE A 86 15.79 15.77 -4.81
C ILE A 86 14.39 15.42 -4.34
N VAL A 87 13.77 16.30 -3.56
CA VAL A 87 12.40 16.14 -3.07
C VAL A 87 11.41 16.63 -4.11
N VAL A 88 10.46 15.78 -4.48
CA VAL A 88 9.44 16.07 -5.50
C VAL A 88 8.06 15.96 -4.86
N SER A 89 7.42 17.10 -4.60
CA SER A 89 6.02 17.13 -4.16
C SER A 89 5.05 16.89 -5.31
N ARG A 90 3.84 16.42 -5.00
CA ARG A 90 2.75 16.25 -6.00
C ARG A 90 2.50 17.51 -6.83
N ALA A 91 2.45 18.67 -6.17
CA ALA A 91 2.29 19.96 -6.84
C ALA A 91 3.47 20.30 -7.77
N THR A 92 4.70 19.95 -7.36
CA THR A 92 5.90 20.15 -8.20
C THR A 92 5.91 19.21 -9.39
N PHE A 93 5.53 17.94 -9.20
CA PHE A 93 5.39 16.98 -10.27
C PHE A 93 4.35 17.44 -11.30
N ALA A 94 3.13 17.77 -10.87
CA ALA A 94 2.05 18.25 -11.73
C ALA A 94 2.47 19.48 -12.56
N ARG A 95 3.04 20.49 -11.89
CA ARG A 95 3.55 21.71 -12.56
C ARG A 95 4.64 21.41 -13.59
N LYS A 96 5.54 20.45 -13.31
CA LYS A 96 6.59 20.05 -14.24
C LYS A 96 6.02 19.31 -15.44
N LEU A 97 5.03 18.44 -15.22
CA LEU A 97 4.35 17.71 -16.29
C LEU A 97 3.52 18.64 -17.19
N ASP A 98 2.88 19.67 -16.61
CA ASP A 98 2.13 20.67 -17.39
C ASP A 98 3.02 21.55 -18.25
N LYS A 99 4.26 21.81 -17.81
CA LYS A 99 5.28 22.53 -18.59
C LYS A 99 6.08 21.62 -19.54
N ALA A 100 5.87 20.31 -19.50
CA ALA A 100 6.61 19.38 -20.34
C ALA A 100 6.14 19.46 -21.79
N ASP A 101 7.01 19.02 -22.70
CA ASP A 101 6.64 18.91 -24.11
C ASP A 101 5.40 17.99 -24.27
N PRO A 102 4.39 18.39 -25.08
CA PRO A 102 3.17 17.61 -25.25
C PRO A 102 3.40 16.16 -25.68
N PHE A 103 4.43 15.89 -26.49
CA PHE A 103 4.79 14.53 -26.89
C PHE A 103 5.29 13.70 -25.71
N LEU A 104 6.13 14.28 -24.84
CA LEU A 104 6.60 13.59 -23.63
C LEU A 104 5.47 13.29 -22.66
N ARG A 105 4.51 14.22 -22.49
CA ARG A 105 3.32 14.00 -21.65
C ARG A 105 2.44 12.87 -22.20
N ALA A 106 2.23 12.83 -23.52
CA ALA A 106 1.49 11.77 -24.17
C ALA A 106 2.19 10.41 -24.01
N LEU A 107 3.51 10.36 -24.23
CA LEU A 107 4.32 9.14 -24.07
C LEU A 107 4.23 8.60 -22.64
N LEU A 108 4.42 9.44 -21.63
CA LEU A 108 4.29 9.06 -20.21
C LEU A 108 2.90 8.51 -19.89
N SER A 109 1.86 9.10 -20.47
CA SER A 109 0.48 8.65 -20.29
C SER A 109 0.24 7.26 -20.91
N ILE A 110 0.77 7.02 -22.11
CA ILE A 110 0.71 5.71 -22.79
C ILE A 110 1.42 4.64 -21.96
N LEU A 111 2.64 4.92 -21.48
CA LEU A 111 3.42 3.98 -20.67
C LEU A 111 2.72 3.68 -19.34
N SER A 112 2.20 4.71 -18.66
CA SER A 112 1.47 4.54 -17.40
C SER A 112 0.23 3.66 -17.54
N ASN A 113 -0.52 3.82 -18.64
CA ASN A 113 -1.70 3.01 -18.92
C ASN A 113 -1.35 1.56 -19.26
N ARG A 114 -0.27 1.34 -20.02
CA ARG A 114 0.24 -0.02 -20.31
C ARG A 114 0.63 -0.73 -19.02
N ILE A 115 1.41 -0.09 -18.15
CA ILE A 115 1.81 -0.69 -16.86
C ILE A 115 0.58 -1.06 -16.03
N ARG A 116 -0.41 -0.16 -15.90
CA ARG A 116 -1.67 -0.46 -15.19
C ARG A 116 -2.44 -1.64 -15.78
N SER A 117 -2.45 -1.78 -17.10
CA SER A 117 -3.12 -2.91 -17.76
C SER A 117 -2.45 -4.26 -17.46
N LEU A 118 -1.12 -4.26 -17.26
CA LEU A 118 -0.35 -5.46 -16.92
C LEU A 118 -0.49 -5.85 -15.45
N THR A 119 -0.66 -4.89 -14.55
CA THR A 119 -0.78 -5.14 -13.11
C THR A 119 -2.22 -5.39 -12.64
N ARG A 120 -3.22 -5.20 -13.50
CA ARG A 120 -4.63 -5.48 -13.17
C ARG A 120 -4.88 -6.98 -13.26
N ASN A 121 -4.49 -7.71 -12.21
CA ASN A 121 -5.06 -9.04 -11.94
C ASN A 121 -6.53 -8.81 -11.52
N PRO A 122 -7.54 -9.22 -12.31
CA PRO A 122 -8.91 -9.18 -11.80
C PRO A 122 -8.95 -10.00 -10.51
N ALA A 123 -9.64 -9.49 -9.48
CA ALA A 123 -9.90 -10.29 -8.29
C ALA A 123 -10.49 -11.63 -8.73
N PRO A 124 -10.10 -12.77 -8.10
CA PRO A 124 -10.78 -14.03 -8.38
C PRO A 124 -12.29 -13.81 -8.22
N PRO A 125 -13.13 -14.37 -9.11
CA PRO A 125 -14.58 -14.26 -8.96
C PRO A 125 -14.95 -14.70 -7.54
N PRO A 126 -15.98 -14.08 -6.91
CA PRO A 126 -16.45 -14.53 -5.61
C PRO A 126 -16.69 -16.04 -5.70
N GLU A 127 -16.10 -16.80 -4.77
CA GLU A 127 -16.38 -18.22 -4.64
C GLU A 127 -17.90 -18.39 -4.59
N PRO A 128 -18.49 -19.36 -5.33
CA PRO A 128 -19.93 -19.57 -5.30
C PRO A 128 -20.35 -19.73 -3.84
N GLU A 129 -21.22 -18.84 -3.37
CA GLU A 129 -21.76 -18.88 -2.00
C GLU A 129 -22.25 -20.30 -1.74
N ALA A 130 -21.68 -20.94 -0.72
CA ALA A 130 -22.11 -22.26 -0.29
C ALA A 130 -23.61 -22.19 -0.07
N VAL A 131 -24.36 -22.90 -0.91
CA VAL A 131 -25.80 -23.07 -0.74
C VAL A 131 -25.95 -23.79 0.60
N ALA A 132 -26.49 -23.10 1.60
CA ALA A 132 -26.78 -23.70 2.89
C ALA A 132 -27.72 -24.88 2.64
N GLU A 133 -27.29 -26.08 3.04
CA GLU A 133 -28.16 -27.24 3.13
C GLU A 133 -29.31 -26.85 4.07
N GLU A 134 -30.54 -26.74 3.54
CA GLU A 134 -31.72 -26.59 4.38
C GLU A 134 -31.80 -27.80 5.31
N GLU A 135 -31.57 -27.57 6.61
CA GLU A 135 -31.96 -28.51 7.65
C GLU A 135 -33.47 -28.74 7.54
N LEU A 136 -33.85 -29.92 7.06
CA LEU A 136 -35.16 -30.50 7.27
C LEU A 136 -35.38 -30.64 8.79
N VAL A 137 -35.95 -29.61 9.41
CA VAL A 137 -36.47 -29.69 10.77
C VAL A 137 -37.65 -30.65 10.74
N GLY A 138 -37.38 -31.90 11.13
CA GLY A 138 -38.43 -32.87 11.43
C GLY A 138 -39.30 -32.31 12.55
N GLU A 139 -40.58 -32.10 12.26
CA GLU A 139 -41.58 -31.77 13.28
C GLU A 139 -41.54 -32.84 14.38
N ALA A 140 -41.30 -32.41 15.62
CA ALA A 140 -41.42 -33.26 16.78
C ALA A 140 -42.88 -33.77 16.88
N PRO A 141 -43.10 -35.07 17.19
CA PRO A 141 -44.46 -35.59 17.33
C PRO A 141 -45.20 -34.87 18.47
N PRO A 142 -46.51 -34.61 18.34
CA PRO A 142 -47.27 -33.91 19.38
C PRO A 142 -47.28 -34.72 20.69
N GLU A 143 -47.05 -34.02 21.80
CA GLU A 143 -47.17 -34.59 23.15
C GLU A 143 -48.60 -35.09 23.40
N LEU A 144 -48.71 -36.33 23.88
CA LEU A 144 -49.98 -36.93 24.27
C LEU A 144 -50.53 -36.22 25.51
N PRO A 145 -51.86 -36.02 25.63
CA PRO A 145 -52.44 -35.39 26.81
C PRO A 145 -52.17 -36.22 28.07
N GLU A 146 -51.72 -35.55 29.13
CA GLU A 146 -51.50 -36.14 30.45
C GLU A 146 -52.86 -36.60 31.03
N PHE A 147 -52.98 -37.89 31.32
CA PHE A 147 -54.08 -38.44 32.10
C PHE A 147 -53.78 -38.19 33.58
N GLU A 148 -54.49 -37.23 34.19
CA GLU A 148 -54.56 -37.08 35.65
C GLU A 148 -55.50 -38.15 36.21
N ASP A 149 -54.96 -39.11 36.96
CA ASP A 149 -55.73 -39.95 37.89
C ASP A 149 -54.90 -40.04 39.20
N ASP A 150 -55.10 -39.09 40.11
CA ASP A 150 -55.93 -39.22 41.32
C ASP A 150 -55.35 -40.19 42.40
N ASP A 151 -54.44 -39.62 43.20
CA ASP A 151 -54.44 -39.58 44.66
C ASP A 151 -55.05 -40.77 45.42
N GLY A 152 -54.22 -41.76 45.78
CA GLY A 152 -54.73 -43.01 46.34
C GLY A 152 -53.97 -43.70 47.47
N ARG A 153 -53.47 -42.96 48.47
CA ARG A 153 -53.20 -43.41 49.87
C ARG A 153 -52.53 -44.79 50.10
N GLY A 154 -51.41 -44.72 50.82
CA GLY A 154 -51.40 -45.27 52.18
C GLY A 154 -50.62 -46.58 52.43
N SER A 155 -49.67 -46.43 53.35
CA SER A 155 -49.08 -47.43 54.28
C SER A 155 -48.09 -48.45 53.73
#